data_AF-A0A9Q1BXY5-F1
#
_entry.id   AF-A0A9Q1BXY5-F1
#
_cell.length_a   1.000
_cell.length_b   1.000
_cell.length_c   1.000
_cell.angle_alpha   90.00
_cell.angle_beta   90.00
_cell.angle_gamma   90.00
#
_symmetry.space_group_name_H-M   'P 1'
#
loop_
_entity.id
_entity.type
_entity.pdbx_description
1 polymer ?
#
loop_
_entity_poly.entity_id
_entity_poly.type
_entity_poly.pdbx_seq_one_letter_code
_entity_poly.pdbx_strand_id
1 'polypeptide(L)'
;MNYFALPKDQSEAILNSGTLADNLLSVLKETDVVQPLDVDRLIEAISDLNISSSCYHLVDFYKRTSMQATLYDKFLATLSTHLVASLPSNLCDYFDITDENKTSIISSQNPGLSLLLSLDEMGIIKQSQVAALEPPFTEMKLVQAVAMIHEYKSIVEEERIPILGGIEITDKRKREFFVQCLQRKIKSWYETMTPVPWRKSCKWSVSDLFVGSGLILTESKSKRSRLDVDEKCKVETKQIISYERLKSETRIILEGDPGCGKTMLMSQLAYDWSQGKLSDIKLLILLPLKFVQQRTLVEAIKEFYVPEDKRLSISDIEKFLDDKEYPAHLLLDGLEEYSDKQKQGKSEV
;
A
#
# COMPACT_ATOMS: atom_id res chain seq x y z
N MET A 1 9.41 23.34 22.35
CA MET A 1 9.43 22.15 21.47
C MET A 1 8.06 22.05 20.83
N ASN A 2 7.98 22.16 19.50
CA ASN A 2 6.73 22.02 18.78
C ASN A 2 6.57 20.55 18.41
N TYR A 3 5.90 19.79 19.28
CA TYR A 3 5.41 18.47 18.91
C TYR A 3 4.22 18.65 17.95
N PHE A 4 4.14 17.76 16.98
CA PHE A 4 3.24 17.77 15.83
C PHE A 4 1.83 18.32 16.15
N ALA A 5 1.34 19.26 15.35
CA ALA A 5 0.01 19.84 15.51
C ALA A 5 -1.01 18.97 14.78
N LEU A 6 -1.77 18.15 15.53
CA LEU A 6 -2.93 17.45 15.00
C LEU A 6 -4.12 18.43 14.84
N PRO A 7 -4.96 18.25 13.81
CA PRO A 7 -6.26 18.93 13.72
C PRO A 7 -7.09 18.71 15.00
N LYS A 8 -7.79 19.75 15.43
CA LYS A 8 -8.44 19.79 16.75
C LYS A 8 -9.52 18.70 16.91
N ASP A 9 -10.26 18.47 15.85
CA ASP A 9 -11.27 17.40 15.70
C ASP A 9 -10.67 15.99 15.82
N GLN A 10 -9.48 15.76 15.26
CA GLN A 10 -8.77 14.48 15.40
C GLN A 10 -8.22 14.29 16.81
N SER A 11 -7.70 15.36 17.42
CA SER A 11 -7.21 15.31 18.81
C SER A 11 -8.33 15.02 19.81
N GLU A 12 -9.52 15.62 19.63
CA GLU A 12 -10.69 15.37 20.47
C GLU A 12 -11.26 13.95 20.27
N ALA A 13 -11.21 13.40 19.05
CA ALA A 13 -11.62 12.02 18.78
C ALA A 13 -10.69 10.98 19.45
N ILE A 14 -9.37 11.23 19.46
CA ILE A 14 -8.39 10.36 20.11
C ILE A 14 -8.57 10.37 21.63
N LEU A 15 -8.66 11.56 22.23
CA LEU A 15 -8.76 11.76 23.68
C LEU A 15 -10.03 11.15 24.29
N ASN A 16 -11.11 11.07 23.51
CA ASN A 16 -12.40 10.53 23.96
C ASN A 16 -12.61 9.05 23.62
N SER A 17 -11.61 8.37 23.04
CA SER A 17 -11.70 6.96 22.66
C SER A 17 -11.16 6.02 23.75
N GLY A 18 -11.82 4.87 23.95
CA GLY A 18 -11.39 3.85 24.91
C GLY A 18 -10.07 3.13 24.56
N THR A 19 -9.52 3.40 23.37
CA THR A 19 -8.29 2.80 22.83
C THR A 19 -7.36 3.89 22.26
N LEU A 20 -6.93 4.79 23.14
CA LEU A 20 -6.08 5.96 22.83
C LEU A 20 -4.85 5.62 21.96
N ALA A 21 -4.22 4.48 22.23
CA ALA A 21 -3.01 4.00 21.56
C ALA A 21 -3.21 3.68 20.08
N ASP A 22 -4.29 2.96 19.75
CA ASP A 22 -4.56 2.49 18.39
C ASP A 22 -5.00 3.64 17.48
N ASN A 23 -5.78 4.59 18.03
CA ASN A 23 -6.26 5.76 17.30
C ASN A 23 -5.14 6.80 17.09
N LEU A 24 -4.21 6.94 18.03
CA LEU A 24 -3.02 7.78 17.85
C LEU A 24 -2.11 7.23 16.75
N LEU A 25 -1.85 5.92 16.75
CA LEU A 25 -1.01 5.29 15.73
C LEU A 25 -1.68 5.23 14.35
N SER A 26 -3.01 5.12 14.26
CA SER A 26 -3.71 5.23 12.98
C SER A 26 -3.55 6.63 12.40
N VAL A 27 -3.73 7.67 13.24
CA VAL A 27 -3.59 9.07 12.83
C VAL A 27 -2.13 9.43 12.50
N LEU A 28 -1.14 8.93 13.23
CA LEU A 28 0.28 9.14 12.94
C LEU A 28 0.75 8.43 11.66
N LYS A 29 0.15 7.26 11.34
CA LYS A 29 0.36 6.57 10.05
C LYS A 29 -0.36 7.26 8.89
N GLU A 30 -1.55 7.80 9.13
CA GLU A 30 -2.34 8.55 8.14
C GLU A 30 -1.73 9.94 7.85
N THR A 31 -1.03 10.55 8.80
CA THR A 31 -0.38 11.87 8.65
C THR A 31 1.10 11.79 8.23
N ASP A 32 1.65 10.57 8.04
CA ASP A 32 3.05 10.27 7.65
C ASP A 32 4.12 11.03 8.47
N VAL A 33 3.82 11.29 9.74
CA VAL A 33 4.70 11.96 10.71
C VAL A 33 5.90 11.08 11.12
N VAL A 34 5.85 9.77 10.84
CA VAL A 34 6.81 8.77 11.33
C VAL A 34 7.48 8.03 10.16
N GLN A 35 8.72 8.41 9.83
CA GLN A 35 9.57 7.65 8.92
C GLN A 35 10.35 6.54 9.67
N PRO A 36 10.84 5.47 8.99
CA PRO A 36 11.58 4.37 9.63
C PRO A 36 12.82 4.80 10.44
N LEU A 37 13.34 6.00 10.18
CA LEU A 37 14.48 6.61 10.87
C LEU A 37 14.11 7.50 12.07
N ASP A 38 12.82 7.79 12.29
CA ASP A 38 12.34 8.68 13.38
C ASP A 38 11.76 7.90 14.58
N VAL A 39 11.99 6.59 14.64
CA VAL A 39 11.48 5.70 15.70
C VAL A 39 11.93 6.16 17.09
N ASP A 40 13.16 6.62 17.25
CA ASP A 40 13.68 7.05 18.55
C ASP A 40 13.01 8.35 19.04
N ARG A 41 12.62 9.27 18.14
CA ARG A 41 11.83 10.47 18.50
C ARG A 41 10.39 10.12 18.88
N LEU A 42 9.83 9.08 18.26
CA LEU A 42 8.51 8.58 18.63
C LEU A 42 8.52 7.95 20.02
N ILE A 43 9.58 7.18 20.35
CA ILE A 43 9.78 6.60 21.68
C ILE A 43 9.90 7.70 22.73
N GLU A 44 10.72 8.73 22.47
CA GLU A 44 10.90 9.88 23.37
C GLU A 44 9.57 10.62 23.63
N ALA A 45 8.80 10.90 22.57
CA ALA A 45 7.49 11.53 22.69
C ALA A 45 6.46 10.65 23.44
N ILE A 46 6.45 9.33 23.21
CA ILE A 46 5.53 8.40 23.89
C ILE A 46 5.90 8.25 25.38
N SER A 47 7.20 8.21 25.69
CA SER A 47 7.69 8.19 27.07
C SER A 47 7.37 9.48 27.82
N ASP A 48 7.52 10.63 27.17
CA ASP A 48 7.19 11.94 27.76
C ASP A 48 5.68 12.12 27.97
N LEU A 49 4.85 11.55 27.08
CA LEU A 49 3.39 11.65 27.13
C LEU A 49 2.72 10.58 28.01
N ASN A 50 3.49 9.64 28.59
CA ASN A 50 3.03 8.57 29.47
C ASN A 50 1.86 7.74 28.90
N ILE A 51 1.86 7.52 27.58
CA ILE A 51 0.81 6.81 26.84
C ILE A 51 1.01 5.30 27.03
N SER A 52 -0.07 4.58 27.37
CA SER A 52 -0.12 3.18 27.83
C SER A 52 0.87 2.21 27.18
N SER A 53 1.29 1.19 27.95
CA SER A 53 2.22 0.10 27.62
C SER A 53 2.06 -0.50 26.21
N SER A 54 0.84 -0.55 25.68
CA SER A 54 0.50 -1.05 24.33
C SER A 54 1.20 -0.29 23.19
N CYS A 55 1.43 1.01 23.33
CA CYS A 55 2.16 1.82 22.33
C CYS A 55 3.65 1.46 22.29
N TYR A 56 4.26 1.21 23.46
CA TYR A 56 5.66 0.85 23.57
C TYR A 56 5.96 -0.47 22.82
N HIS A 57 5.06 -1.45 22.91
CA HIS A 57 5.24 -2.75 22.27
C HIS A 57 5.05 -2.73 20.75
N LEU A 58 4.18 -1.86 20.21
CA LEU A 58 4.07 -1.67 18.76
C LEU A 58 5.32 -0.98 18.17
N VAL A 59 5.91 -0.06 18.92
CA VAL A 59 7.15 0.62 18.54
C VAL A 59 8.37 -0.29 18.72
N ASP A 60 8.41 -1.11 19.78
CA ASP A 60 9.40 -2.17 19.99
C ASP A 60 9.29 -3.26 18.91
N PHE A 61 8.08 -3.63 18.50
CA PHE A 61 7.85 -4.52 17.36
C PHE A 61 8.36 -3.91 16.05
N TYR A 62 8.10 -2.62 15.81
CA TYR A 62 8.66 -1.88 14.67
C TYR A 62 10.19 -1.81 14.71
N LYS A 63 10.77 -1.64 15.91
CA LYS A 63 12.22 -1.59 16.15
C LYS A 63 12.89 -2.95 15.93
N ARG A 64 12.22 -4.05 16.32
CA ARG A 64 12.67 -5.42 16.03
C ARG A 64 12.54 -5.78 14.55
N THR A 65 11.55 -5.21 13.85
CA THR A 65 11.31 -5.49 12.43
C THR A 65 12.05 -4.58 11.44
N SER A 66 12.51 -3.39 11.84
CA SER A 66 13.14 -2.46 10.89
C SER A 66 14.61 -2.71 10.61
N MET A 67 15.36 -3.39 11.50
CA MET A 67 16.80 -3.61 11.29
C MET A 67 17.22 -5.02 10.83
N GLN A 68 16.41 -6.07 11.07
CA GLN A 68 16.78 -7.46 10.70
C GLN A 68 15.60 -8.39 10.34
N ALA A 69 14.35 -7.92 10.21
CA ALA A 69 13.23 -8.82 9.93
C ALA A 69 13.28 -9.41 8.52
N THR A 70 13.02 -10.71 8.46
CA THR A 70 12.82 -11.44 7.21
C THR A 70 11.54 -10.99 6.51
N LEU A 71 11.40 -11.33 5.22
CA LEU A 71 10.15 -11.15 4.49
C LEU A 71 8.96 -11.81 5.20
N TYR A 72 9.19 -12.97 5.83
CA TYR A 72 8.17 -13.71 6.56
C TYR A 72 7.70 -12.97 7.82
N ASP A 73 8.63 -12.41 8.59
CA ASP A 73 8.29 -11.64 9.79
C ASP A 73 7.45 -10.41 9.43
N LYS A 74 7.80 -9.70 8.33
CA LYS A 74 7.04 -8.57 7.81
C LYS A 74 5.65 -8.99 7.32
N PHE A 75 5.54 -10.17 6.70
CA PHE A 75 4.26 -10.74 6.29
C PHE A 75 3.37 -11.03 7.50
N LEU A 76 3.86 -11.76 8.52
CA LEU A 76 3.10 -12.07 9.74
C LEU A 76 2.69 -10.79 10.48
N ALA A 77 3.61 -9.84 10.60
CA ALA A 77 3.37 -8.52 11.17
C ALA A 77 2.18 -7.83 10.52
N THR A 78 2.22 -7.71 9.20
CA THR A 78 1.21 -6.96 8.46
C THR A 78 -0.12 -7.72 8.49
N LEU A 79 -0.09 -9.04 8.32
CA LEU A 79 -1.27 -9.90 8.34
C LEU A 79 -2.00 -9.81 9.69
N SER A 80 -1.25 -9.78 10.79
CA SER A 80 -1.83 -9.66 12.14
C SER A 80 -2.72 -8.43 12.32
N THR A 81 -2.46 -7.35 11.57
CA THR A 81 -3.25 -6.12 11.67
C THR A 81 -4.68 -6.26 11.13
N HIS A 82 -4.97 -7.34 10.39
CA HIS A 82 -6.31 -7.70 9.91
C HIS A 82 -7.01 -8.71 10.84
N LEU A 83 -6.31 -9.29 11.82
CA LEU A 83 -6.82 -10.32 12.73
C LEU A 83 -7.23 -9.69 14.08
N VAL A 84 -8.29 -8.88 14.04
CA VAL A 84 -8.77 -8.10 15.19
C VAL A 84 -10.09 -8.64 15.77
N ALA A 85 -10.45 -8.14 16.96
CA ALA A 85 -11.69 -8.46 17.66
C ALA A 85 -11.85 -9.98 17.92
N SER A 86 -12.95 -10.59 17.47
CA SER A 86 -13.23 -12.02 17.69
C SER A 86 -12.50 -12.95 16.70
N LEU A 87 -11.83 -12.42 15.68
CA LEU A 87 -11.19 -13.25 14.65
C LEU A 87 -10.12 -14.20 15.20
N PRO A 88 -9.21 -13.78 16.10
CA PRO A 88 -8.22 -14.70 16.67
C PRO A 88 -8.86 -15.87 17.42
N SER A 89 -9.94 -15.62 18.17
CA SER A 89 -10.68 -16.68 18.85
C SER A 89 -11.33 -17.65 17.86
N ASN A 90 -12.01 -17.14 16.84
CA ASN A 90 -12.65 -17.98 15.82
C ASN A 90 -11.64 -18.83 15.04
N LEU A 91 -10.44 -18.28 14.79
CA LEU A 91 -9.36 -19.01 14.13
C LEU A 91 -8.73 -20.05 15.04
N CYS A 92 -8.63 -19.80 16.35
CA CYS A 92 -8.24 -20.85 17.31
C CYS A 92 -9.20 -22.04 17.24
N ASP A 93 -10.51 -21.77 17.18
CA ASP A 93 -11.53 -22.82 17.02
C ASP A 93 -11.39 -23.56 15.69
N TYR A 94 -11.12 -22.84 14.60
CA TYR A 94 -10.93 -23.44 13.28
C TYR A 94 -9.72 -24.39 13.21
N PHE A 95 -8.62 -24.02 13.87
CA PHE A 95 -7.37 -24.80 13.87
C PHE A 95 -7.29 -25.80 15.03
N ASP A 96 -8.38 -26.04 15.75
CA ASP A 96 -8.44 -26.92 16.92
C ASP A 96 -7.33 -26.62 17.97
N ILE A 97 -7.04 -25.33 18.18
CA ILE A 97 -6.07 -24.88 19.18
C ILE A 97 -6.64 -25.18 20.58
N THR A 98 -5.85 -25.87 21.41
CA THR A 98 -6.23 -26.23 22.78
C THR A 98 -6.69 -25.02 23.59
N ASP A 99 -7.65 -25.21 24.51
CA ASP A 99 -8.19 -24.13 25.35
C ASP A 99 -7.11 -23.35 26.13
N GLU A 100 -6.04 -24.03 26.58
CA GLU A 100 -4.91 -23.40 27.26
C GLU A 100 -4.19 -22.40 26.35
N ASN A 101 -3.73 -22.86 25.18
CA ASN A 101 -3.09 -21.99 24.18
C ASN A 101 -4.03 -20.90 23.67
N LYS A 102 -5.31 -21.22 23.44
CA LYS A 102 -6.33 -20.25 23.02
C LYS A 102 -6.48 -19.13 24.04
N THR A 103 -6.51 -19.46 25.33
CA THR A 103 -6.59 -18.47 26.41
C THR A 103 -5.35 -17.58 26.44
N SER A 104 -4.16 -18.16 26.25
CA SER A 104 -2.90 -17.41 26.15
C SER A 104 -2.89 -16.45 24.95
N ILE A 105 -3.30 -16.92 23.77
CA ILE A 105 -3.38 -16.11 22.54
C ILE A 105 -4.35 -14.94 22.71
N ILE A 106 -5.57 -15.20 23.18
CA ILE A 106 -6.63 -14.17 23.29
C ILE A 106 -6.28 -13.12 24.35
N SER A 107 -5.60 -13.52 25.43
CA SER A 107 -5.17 -12.59 26.49
C SER A 107 -3.88 -11.83 26.16
N SER A 108 -3.21 -12.19 25.06
CA SER A 108 -2.01 -11.47 24.60
C SER A 108 -2.32 -10.04 24.18
N GLN A 109 -1.30 -9.18 24.19
CA GLN A 109 -1.46 -7.79 23.77
C GLN A 109 -1.75 -7.63 22.27
N ASN A 110 -1.31 -8.61 21.45
CA ASN A 110 -1.65 -8.69 20.03
C ASN A 110 -2.12 -10.12 19.71
N PRO A 111 -3.43 -10.41 19.92
CA PRO A 111 -3.97 -11.74 19.71
C PRO A 111 -3.82 -12.24 18.26
N GLY A 112 -3.85 -11.33 17.28
CA GLY A 112 -3.63 -11.67 15.87
C GLY A 112 -2.22 -12.18 15.60
N LEU A 113 -1.19 -11.48 16.10
CA LEU A 113 0.20 -11.90 15.93
C LEU A 113 0.52 -13.14 16.78
N SER A 114 0.02 -13.18 18.03
CA SER A 114 0.22 -14.33 18.91
C SER A 114 -0.36 -15.61 18.29
N LEU A 115 -1.55 -15.53 17.69
CA LEU A 115 -2.13 -16.63 16.94
C LEU A 115 -1.21 -17.10 15.81
N LEU A 116 -0.75 -16.17 14.96
CA LEU A 116 0.09 -16.50 13.81
C LEU A 116 1.41 -17.16 14.23
N LEU A 117 2.05 -16.66 15.29
CA LEU A 117 3.27 -17.26 15.84
C LEU A 117 3.00 -18.65 16.42
N SER A 118 1.89 -18.85 17.13
CA SER A 118 1.51 -20.19 17.62
C SER A 118 1.24 -21.18 16.47
N LEU A 119 0.59 -20.74 15.40
CA LEU A 119 0.40 -21.57 14.20
C LEU A 119 1.73 -21.95 13.54
N ASP A 120 2.73 -21.06 13.57
CA ASP A 120 4.09 -21.31 13.08
C ASP A 120 4.84 -22.34 13.96
N GLU A 121 4.78 -22.17 15.28
CA GLU A 121 5.34 -23.10 16.26
C GLU A 121 4.72 -24.51 16.15
N MET A 122 3.40 -24.57 15.92
CA MET A 122 2.68 -25.83 15.66
C MET A 122 2.98 -26.41 14.27
N GLY A 123 3.67 -25.66 13.40
CA GLY A 123 4.02 -26.07 12.04
C GLY A 123 2.85 -26.09 11.06
N ILE A 124 1.72 -25.48 11.42
CA ILE A 124 0.54 -25.31 10.55
C ILE A 124 0.87 -24.33 9.41
N ILE A 125 1.58 -23.26 9.74
CA ILE A 125 2.19 -22.34 8.78
C ILE A 125 3.70 -22.35 8.93
N LYS A 126 4.42 -22.02 7.87
CA LYS A 126 5.87 -21.79 7.84
C LYS A 126 6.20 -20.77 6.75
N GLN A 127 7.44 -20.24 6.77
CA GLN A 127 7.94 -19.36 5.71
C GLN A 127 7.66 -19.87 4.29
N SER A 128 7.79 -21.18 4.04
CA SER A 128 7.54 -21.79 2.74
C SER A 128 6.08 -22.19 2.46
N GLN A 129 5.21 -22.11 3.46
CA GLN A 129 3.88 -22.73 3.43
C GLN A 129 2.91 -21.95 4.32
N VAL A 130 2.14 -21.05 3.70
CA VAL A 130 1.11 -20.25 4.37
C VAL A 130 -0.31 -20.56 3.88
N ALA A 131 -0.45 -21.52 2.97
CA ALA A 131 -1.72 -21.85 2.31
C ALA A 131 -2.80 -22.37 3.28
N ALA A 132 -2.41 -22.89 4.46
CA ALA A 132 -3.35 -23.32 5.49
C ALA A 132 -4.24 -22.18 6.02
N LEU A 133 -3.83 -20.91 5.84
CA LEU A 133 -4.60 -19.74 6.23
C LEU A 133 -5.69 -19.35 5.19
N GLU A 134 -5.56 -19.77 3.93
CA GLU A 134 -6.48 -19.36 2.85
C GLU A 134 -7.93 -19.86 3.08
N PRO A 135 -8.19 -21.13 3.43
CA PRO A 135 -9.55 -21.62 3.63
C PRO A 135 -10.33 -20.86 4.71
N PRO A 136 -9.84 -20.71 5.96
CA PRO A 136 -10.59 -19.99 6.99
C PRO A 136 -10.77 -18.52 6.65
N PHE A 137 -9.78 -17.87 6.03
CA PHE A 137 -9.89 -16.46 5.67
C PHE A 137 -10.91 -16.24 4.55
N THR A 138 -11.00 -17.18 3.60
CA THR A 138 -12.01 -17.17 2.54
C THR A 138 -13.42 -17.37 3.13
N GLU A 139 -13.59 -18.34 4.03
CA GLU A 139 -14.88 -18.60 4.70
C GLU A 139 -15.35 -17.38 5.52
N MET A 140 -14.42 -16.75 6.25
CA MET A 140 -14.67 -15.56 7.05
C MET A 140 -14.78 -14.27 6.20
N LYS A 141 -14.56 -14.36 4.88
CA LYS A 141 -14.59 -13.25 3.91
C LYS A 141 -13.57 -12.15 4.23
N LEU A 142 -12.39 -12.54 4.70
CA LEU A 142 -11.26 -11.65 4.97
C LEU A 142 -10.47 -11.40 3.67
N VAL A 143 -11.09 -10.67 2.73
CA VAL A 143 -10.58 -10.50 1.36
C VAL A 143 -9.14 -9.97 1.34
N GLN A 144 -8.84 -8.99 2.18
CA GLN A 144 -7.51 -8.37 2.26
C GLN A 144 -6.45 -9.35 2.79
N ALA A 145 -6.78 -10.13 3.83
CA ALA A 145 -5.88 -11.13 4.39
C ALA A 145 -5.56 -12.24 3.36
N VAL A 146 -6.55 -12.65 2.56
CA VAL A 146 -6.34 -13.60 1.45
C VAL A 146 -5.42 -13.01 0.38
N ALA A 147 -5.61 -11.75 0.00
CA ALA A 147 -4.75 -11.08 -0.97
C ALA A 147 -3.28 -11.01 -0.50
N MET A 148 -3.06 -10.72 0.79
CA MET A 148 -1.72 -10.72 1.39
C MET A 148 -1.04 -12.10 1.36
N ILE A 149 -1.80 -13.17 1.59
CA ILE A 149 -1.28 -14.54 1.46
C ILE A 149 -0.82 -14.81 0.02
N HIS A 150 -1.64 -14.42 -0.96
CA HIS A 150 -1.29 -14.60 -2.37
C HIS A 150 -0.06 -13.79 -2.79
N GLU A 151 0.09 -12.55 -2.31
CA GLU A 151 1.29 -11.74 -2.55
C GLU A 151 2.53 -12.43 -1.97
N TYR A 152 2.46 -12.86 -0.72
CA TYR A 152 3.58 -13.54 -0.07
C TYR A 152 3.97 -14.83 -0.81
N LYS A 153 2.99 -15.67 -1.20
CA LYS A 153 3.26 -16.88 -1.99
C LYS A 153 3.92 -16.56 -3.33
N SER A 154 3.44 -15.53 -4.04
CA SER A 154 4.04 -15.12 -5.32
C SER A 154 5.51 -14.69 -5.17
N ILE A 155 5.85 -14.01 -4.08
CA ILE A 155 7.25 -13.59 -3.82
C ILE A 155 8.11 -14.82 -3.50
N VAL A 156 7.65 -15.70 -2.60
CA VAL A 156 8.41 -16.89 -2.17
C VAL A 156 8.59 -17.91 -3.31
N GLU A 157 7.59 -18.09 -4.17
CA GLU A 157 7.69 -18.98 -5.35
C GLU A 157 8.72 -18.48 -6.37
N GLU A 158 8.91 -17.16 -6.49
CA GLU A 158 9.88 -16.57 -7.41
C GLU A 158 11.32 -16.63 -6.91
N GLU A 159 11.55 -16.52 -5.59
CA GLU A 159 12.86 -16.78 -4.98
C GLU A 159 13.32 -18.22 -5.21
N ARG A 160 12.38 -19.15 -5.44
CA ARG A 160 12.65 -20.57 -5.71
C ARG A 160 13.00 -20.89 -7.15
N ILE A 161 12.75 -19.98 -8.10
CA ILE A 161 13.16 -20.19 -9.50
C ILE A 161 14.69 -20.10 -9.52
N PRO A 162 15.40 -21.23 -9.74
CA PRO A 162 16.85 -21.18 -9.81
C PRO A 162 17.25 -20.25 -10.94
N ILE A 163 18.29 -19.45 -10.73
CA ILE A 163 19.03 -18.81 -11.82
C ILE A 163 19.42 -19.95 -12.76
N LEU A 164 18.65 -20.15 -13.84
CA LEU A 164 19.01 -21.07 -14.91
C LEU A 164 20.39 -20.60 -15.38
N GLY A 165 21.39 -21.40 -15.01
CA GLY A 165 22.76 -20.96 -14.85
C GLY A 165 23.29 -20.18 -16.03
N GLY A 166 23.88 -19.01 -15.76
CA GLY A 166 24.84 -18.34 -16.64
C GLY A 166 24.34 -17.91 -18.02
N ILE A 167 23.06 -18.08 -18.36
CA ILE A 167 22.49 -17.53 -19.59
C ILE A 167 22.11 -16.08 -19.28
N GLU A 168 22.78 -15.16 -19.96
CA GLU A 168 22.44 -13.74 -19.95
C GLU A 168 20.94 -13.58 -20.23
N ILE A 169 20.18 -13.11 -19.23
CA ILE A 169 18.74 -12.88 -19.40
C ILE A 169 18.60 -11.74 -20.40
N THR A 170 18.07 -12.04 -21.59
CA THR A 170 17.82 -11.04 -22.64
C THR A 170 17.00 -9.87 -22.10
N ASP A 171 17.23 -8.65 -22.60
CA ASP A 171 16.47 -7.46 -22.23
C ASP A 171 14.94 -7.67 -22.29
N LYS A 172 14.48 -8.43 -23.29
CA LYS A 172 13.06 -8.77 -23.45
C LYS A 172 12.51 -9.51 -22.23
N ARG A 173 13.21 -10.56 -21.77
CA ARG A 173 12.81 -11.35 -20.58
C ARG A 173 12.89 -10.52 -19.31
N LYS A 174 13.90 -9.66 -19.17
CA LYS A 174 14.00 -8.74 -18.03
C LYS A 174 12.82 -7.76 -18.00
N ARG A 175 12.40 -7.23 -19.16
CA ARG A 175 11.23 -6.36 -19.27
C ARG A 175 9.94 -7.09 -18.95
N GLU A 176 9.74 -8.29 -19.50
CA GLU A 176 8.57 -9.13 -19.19
C GLU A 176 8.48 -9.38 -17.68
N PHE A 177 9.60 -9.71 -17.04
CA PHE A 177 9.69 -9.86 -15.59
C PHE A 177 9.36 -8.56 -14.85
N PHE A 178 9.91 -7.42 -15.29
CA PHE A 178 9.61 -6.11 -14.69
C PHE A 178 8.11 -5.77 -14.77
N VAL A 179 7.48 -5.97 -15.94
CA VAL A 179 6.02 -5.76 -16.10
C VAL A 179 5.23 -6.69 -15.17
N GLN A 180 5.63 -7.95 -15.04
CA GLN A 180 4.99 -8.88 -14.10
C GLN A 180 5.10 -8.40 -12.64
N CYS A 181 6.23 -7.84 -12.22
CA CYS A 181 6.38 -7.24 -10.89
C CYS A 181 5.39 -6.09 -10.69
N LEU A 182 5.30 -5.17 -11.66
CA LEU A 182 4.35 -4.05 -11.62
C LEU A 182 2.91 -4.54 -11.50
N GLN A 183 2.49 -5.45 -12.38
CA GLN A 183 1.13 -5.98 -12.42
C GLN A 183 0.75 -6.65 -11.09
N ARG A 184 1.64 -7.49 -10.53
CA ARG A 184 1.39 -8.17 -9.26
C ARG A 184 1.29 -7.20 -8.10
N LYS A 185 2.20 -6.23 -8.01
CA LYS A 185 2.18 -5.27 -6.90
C LYS A 185 0.97 -4.35 -6.97
N ILE A 186 0.60 -3.87 -8.15
CA ILE A 186 -0.61 -3.07 -8.36
C ILE A 186 -1.86 -3.89 -8.00
N LYS A 187 -1.92 -5.15 -8.44
CA LYS A 187 -3.00 -6.06 -8.09
C LYS A 187 -3.14 -6.22 -6.56
N SER A 188 -2.04 -6.55 -5.89
CA SER A 188 -2.04 -6.71 -4.43
C SER A 188 -2.43 -5.42 -3.72
N TRP A 189 -1.79 -4.30 -4.08
CA TRP A 189 -2.11 -2.99 -3.51
C TRP A 189 -3.61 -2.71 -3.62
N TYR A 190 -4.19 -2.90 -4.81
CA TYR A 190 -5.59 -2.65 -5.04
C TYR A 190 -6.50 -3.61 -4.25
N GLU A 191 -6.18 -4.90 -4.17
CA GLU A 191 -6.98 -5.90 -3.44
C GLU A 191 -6.89 -5.73 -1.90
N THR A 192 -5.77 -5.21 -1.41
CA THR A 192 -5.51 -4.97 0.02
C THR A 192 -5.90 -3.59 0.50
N MET A 193 -6.15 -2.63 -0.39
CA MET A 193 -6.48 -1.26 -0.03
C MET A 193 -7.72 -1.24 0.87
N THR A 194 -7.65 -0.46 1.96
CA THR A 194 -8.75 -0.21 2.91
C THR A 194 -9.30 1.21 2.66
N PRO A 195 -10.34 1.39 1.83
CA PRO A 195 -10.95 2.72 1.63
C PRO A 195 -11.51 3.32 2.92
N VAL A 196 -11.77 2.47 3.92
CA VAL A 196 -12.22 2.84 5.25
C VAL A 196 -11.19 2.31 6.26
N PRO A 197 -10.13 3.07 6.59
CA PRO A 197 -8.99 2.60 7.38
C PRO A 197 -9.34 2.03 8.77
N TRP A 198 -10.41 2.54 9.39
CA TRP A 198 -10.92 2.07 10.69
C TRP A 198 -11.78 0.79 10.61
N ARG A 199 -12.05 0.27 9.40
CA ARG A 199 -12.72 -1.03 9.19
C ARG A 199 -11.80 -1.98 8.43
N LYS A 200 -10.78 -2.52 9.11
CA LYS A 200 -9.78 -3.43 8.51
C LYS A 200 -10.27 -4.87 8.27
N SER A 201 -11.43 -5.23 8.81
CA SER A 201 -12.08 -6.55 8.65
C SER A 201 -13.21 -6.53 7.61
N CYS A 202 -13.13 -5.61 6.64
CA CYS A 202 -14.15 -5.47 5.60
C CYS A 202 -14.25 -6.71 4.71
N LYS A 203 -15.50 -7.04 4.33
CA LYS A 203 -15.84 -8.14 3.43
C LYS A 203 -15.90 -7.74 1.95
N TRP A 204 -15.55 -6.49 1.64
CA TRP A 204 -15.73 -5.89 0.32
C TRP A 204 -14.40 -5.87 -0.41
N SER A 205 -14.41 -6.26 -1.69
CA SER A 205 -13.29 -5.97 -2.58
C SER A 205 -13.36 -4.51 -3.03
N VAL A 206 -12.22 -3.93 -3.37
CA VAL A 206 -12.17 -2.55 -3.89
C VAL A 206 -12.95 -2.43 -5.20
N SER A 207 -13.03 -3.51 -5.99
CA SER A 207 -13.90 -3.60 -7.17
C SER A 207 -15.40 -3.53 -6.87
N ASP A 208 -15.84 -3.99 -5.70
CA ASP A 208 -17.26 -3.88 -5.29
C ASP A 208 -17.62 -2.45 -4.86
N LEU A 209 -16.62 -1.68 -4.44
CA LEU A 209 -16.78 -0.32 -3.92
C LEU A 209 -16.60 0.75 -5.01
N PHE A 210 -15.90 0.41 -6.09
CA PHE A 210 -15.60 1.38 -7.14
C PHE A 210 -16.87 1.79 -7.90
N VAL A 211 -17.16 3.09 -7.86
CA VAL A 211 -18.17 3.72 -8.71
C VAL A 211 -17.44 4.70 -9.63
N GLY A 212 -17.68 4.58 -10.93
CA GLY A 212 -17.05 5.43 -11.93
C GLY A 212 -17.36 6.91 -11.68
N SER A 213 -16.31 7.71 -11.51
CA SER A 213 -16.45 9.15 -11.35
C SER A 213 -16.74 9.82 -12.69
N GLY A 214 -17.66 10.78 -12.69
CA GLY A 214 -17.82 11.71 -13.80
C GLY A 214 -16.67 12.71 -13.80
N LEU A 215 -15.90 12.75 -14.89
CA LEU A 215 -14.77 13.68 -15.04
C LEU A 215 -15.15 14.82 -15.96
N ILE A 216 -14.54 15.97 -15.70
CA ILE A 216 -14.73 17.17 -16.50
C ILE A 216 -13.37 17.61 -17.01
N LEU A 217 -13.19 17.57 -18.32
CA LEU A 217 -11.98 18.06 -18.97
C LEU A 217 -11.98 19.60 -18.98
N THR A 218 -10.93 20.18 -18.43
CA THR A 218 -10.69 21.63 -18.45
C THR A 218 -9.35 21.93 -19.11
N GLU A 219 -9.28 23.05 -19.82
CA GLU A 219 -8.00 23.62 -20.26
C GLU A 219 -7.45 24.49 -19.12
N SER A 220 -6.12 24.54 -18.99
CA SER A 220 -5.32 24.97 -17.81
C SER A 220 -5.56 26.39 -17.25
N LYS A 221 -6.62 27.09 -17.68
CA LYS A 221 -6.96 28.46 -17.26
C LYS A 221 -8.42 28.72 -16.93
N SER A 222 -9.34 27.76 -17.12
CA SER A 222 -10.76 27.98 -16.82
C SER A 222 -11.20 27.19 -15.60
N LYS A 223 -11.29 27.85 -14.44
CA LYS A 223 -12.10 27.34 -13.31
C LYS A 223 -13.58 27.40 -13.74
N ARG A 224 -14.06 26.35 -14.41
CA ARG A 224 -15.48 26.25 -14.77
C ARG A 224 -16.27 25.79 -13.54
N SER A 225 -17.41 26.45 -13.33
CA SER A 225 -18.43 26.02 -12.39
C SER A 225 -18.92 24.60 -12.75
N ARG A 226 -19.11 23.72 -11.75
CA ARG A 226 -19.69 22.37 -11.91
C ARG A 226 -21.07 22.37 -12.59
N LEU A 227 -21.75 23.52 -12.64
CA LEU A 227 -23.15 23.64 -13.06
C LEU A 227 -23.33 23.94 -14.56
N ASP A 228 -22.29 24.41 -15.26
CA ASP A 228 -22.33 24.73 -16.70
C ASP A 228 -21.15 24.07 -17.43
N VAL A 229 -21.25 22.75 -17.62
CA VAL A 229 -20.24 21.96 -18.31
C VAL A 229 -20.82 21.42 -19.61
N ASP A 230 -20.24 21.85 -20.74
CA ASP A 230 -20.53 21.26 -22.05
C ASP A 230 -20.38 19.74 -21.97
N GLU A 231 -21.39 19.01 -22.46
CA GLU A 231 -21.41 17.55 -22.52
C GLU A 231 -20.13 16.98 -23.18
N LYS A 232 -19.56 17.70 -24.15
CA LYS A 232 -18.29 17.33 -24.83
C LYS A 232 -17.07 17.38 -23.92
N CYS A 233 -17.16 18.02 -22.76
CA CYS A 233 -16.11 18.07 -21.75
C CYS A 233 -16.29 16.98 -20.69
N LYS A 234 -17.43 16.27 -20.67
CA LYS A 234 -17.62 15.12 -19.78
C LYS A 234 -16.79 13.96 -20.33
N VAL A 235 -15.97 13.38 -19.47
CA VAL A 235 -15.11 12.25 -19.80
C VAL A 235 -15.43 11.11 -18.84
N GLU A 236 -15.59 9.91 -19.39
CA GLU A 236 -15.70 8.73 -18.55
C GLU A 236 -14.33 8.38 -17.97
N THR A 237 -14.32 7.90 -16.72
CA THR A 237 -13.10 7.42 -16.04
C THR A 237 -12.20 6.55 -16.93
N LYS A 238 -12.79 5.57 -17.63
CA LYS A 238 -12.03 4.60 -18.43
C LYS A 238 -11.42 5.22 -19.69
N GLN A 239 -11.91 6.40 -20.08
CA GLN A 239 -11.46 7.10 -21.27
C GLN A 239 -10.28 8.01 -21.00
N ILE A 240 -9.89 8.30 -19.74
CA ILE A 240 -8.77 9.22 -19.44
C ILE A 240 -7.53 8.95 -20.32
N ILE A 241 -7.23 7.66 -20.57
CA ILE A 241 -6.06 7.25 -21.34
C ILE A 241 -6.34 7.15 -22.85
N SER A 242 -7.55 6.81 -23.26
CA SER A 242 -7.91 6.62 -24.67
C SER A 242 -8.58 7.82 -25.33
N TYR A 243 -8.92 8.84 -24.54
CA TYR A 243 -9.68 10.00 -25.00
C TYR A 243 -8.84 10.82 -25.98
N GLU A 244 -9.37 11.02 -27.19
CA GLU A 244 -8.65 11.62 -28.32
C GLU A 244 -7.99 12.96 -27.96
N ARG A 245 -8.69 13.81 -27.20
CA ARG A 245 -8.19 15.14 -26.80
C ARG A 245 -7.05 15.08 -25.79
N LEU A 246 -6.83 13.93 -25.14
CA LEU A 246 -5.75 13.71 -24.17
C LEU A 246 -4.58 12.92 -24.77
N LYS A 247 -4.73 12.33 -25.97
CA LYS A 247 -3.70 11.50 -26.59
C LYS A 247 -2.38 12.24 -26.84
N SER A 248 -2.44 13.53 -27.12
CA SER A 248 -1.26 14.37 -27.33
C SER A 248 -0.65 14.93 -26.05
N GLU A 249 -1.38 14.82 -24.92
CA GLU A 249 -0.96 15.44 -23.67
C GLU A 249 0.02 14.52 -22.92
N THR A 250 1.20 15.06 -22.62
CA THR A 250 2.21 14.34 -21.86
C THR A 250 2.01 14.47 -20.35
N ARG A 251 1.10 15.34 -19.91
CA ARG A 251 0.79 15.59 -18.49
C ARG A 251 -0.69 15.87 -18.32
N ILE A 252 -1.34 15.03 -17.52
CA ILE A 252 -2.74 15.18 -17.12
C ILE A 252 -2.76 15.40 -15.61
N ILE A 253 -3.49 16.42 -15.17
CA ILE A 253 -3.66 16.72 -13.74
C ILE A 253 -5.10 16.36 -13.37
N LEU A 254 -5.25 15.47 -12.39
CA LEU A 254 -6.53 15.13 -11.81
C LEU A 254 -6.78 16.00 -10.58
N GLU A 255 -7.64 17.00 -10.73
CA GLU A 255 -8.02 17.91 -9.64
C GLU A 255 -9.35 17.49 -9.01
N GLY A 256 -9.48 17.72 -7.71
CA GLY A 256 -10.73 17.48 -6.98
C GLY A 256 -10.57 17.66 -5.48
N ASP A 257 -11.68 17.87 -4.81
CA ASP A 257 -11.74 18.07 -3.36
C ASP A 257 -11.14 16.85 -2.61
N PRO A 258 -10.58 17.03 -1.40
CA PRO A 258 -10.18 15.91 -0.54
C PRO A 258 -11.33 14.91 -0.35
N GLY A 259 -11.03 13.61 -0.42
CA GLY A 259 -12.04 12.55 -0.29
C GLY A 259 -12.92 12.33 -1.52
N CYS A 260 -12.73 13.05 -2.63
CA CYS A 260 -13.53 12.83 -3.85
C CYS A 260 -13.19 11.54 -4.64
N GLY A 261 -12.20 10.77 -4.17
CA GLY A 261 -11.84 9.47 -4.77
C GLY A 261 -10.71 9.51 -5.80
N LYS A 262 -9.83 10.52 -5.81
CA LYS A 262 -8.68 10.61 -6.75
C LYS A 262 -7.77 9.37 -6.69
N THR A 263 -7.28 9.01 -5.51
CA THR A 263 -6.47 7.81 -5.28
C THR A 263 -7.19 6.55 -5.72
N MET A 264 -8.49 6.44 -5.42
CA MET A 264 -9.33 5.30 -5.82
C MET A 264 -9.43 5.19 -7.34
N LEU A 265 -9.62 6.30 -8.03
CA LEU A 265 -9.66 6.39 -9.49
C LEU A 265 -8.35 5.92 -10.14
N MET A 266 -7.23 6.44 -9.65
CA MET A 266 -5.89 6.08 -10.16
C MET A 266 -5.56 4.61 -9.88
N SER A 267 -5.92 4.12 -8.69
CA SER A 267 -5.74 2.72 -8.30
C SER A 267 -6.59 1.78 -9.15
N GLN A 268 -7.84 2.15 -9.45
CA GLN A 268 -8.71 1.40 -10.37
C GLN A 268 -8.10 1.30 -11.77
N LEU A 269 -7.60 2.41 -12.30
CA LEU A 269 -7.01 2.48 -13.63
C LEU A 269 -5.77 1.59 -13.74
N ALA A 270 -4.90 1.65 -12.73
CA ALA A 270 -3.73 0.80 -12.60
C ALA A 270 -4.13 -0.68 -12.49
N TYR A 271 -5.15 -0.99 -11.68
CA TYR A 271 -5.66 -2.35 -11.55
C TYR A 271 -6.22 -2.90 -12.86
N ASP A 272 -7.02 -2.13 -13.59
CA ASP A 272 -7.55 -2.54 -14.89
C ASP A 272 -6.42 -2.82 -15.90
N TRP A 273 -5.33 -2.03 -15.88
CA TRP A 273 -4.11 -2.35 -16.64
C TRP A 273 -3.47 -3.67 -16.19
N SER A 274 -3.33 -3.89 -14.88
CA SER A 274 -2.74 -5.13 -14.34
C SER A 274 -3.50 -6.39 -14.74
N GLN A 275 -4.82 -6.26 -14.97
CA GLN A 275 -5.69 -7.34 -15.42
C GLN A 275 -5.80 -7.43 -16.96
N GLY A 276 -4.99 -6.67 -17.70
CA GLY A 276 -4.97 -6.70 -19.17
C GLY A 276 -6.16 -6.01 -19.84
N LYS A 277 -6.97 -5.24 -19.12
CA LYS A 277 -8.13 -4.52 -19.68
C LYS A 277 -7.72 -3.26 -20.46
N LEU A 278 -6.48 -2.80 -20.31
CA LEU A 278 -5.90 -1.65 -21.00
C LEU A 278 -4.74 -2.10 -21.91
N SER A 279 -5.05 -2.90 -22.93
CA SER A 279 -4.08 -3.58 -23.81
C SER A 279 -3.17 -2.64 -24.61
N ASP A 280 -3.62 -1.40 -24.81
CA ASP A 280 -2.88 -0.37 -25.54
C ASP A 280 -1.69 0.16 -24.73
N ILE A 281 -1.76 0.04 -23.40
CA ILE A 281 -0.71 0.50 -22.48
C ILE A 281 0.25 -0.64 -22.21
N LYS A 282 1.48 -0.53 -22.72
CA LYS A 282 2.51 -1.56 -22.54
C LYS A 282 3.19 -1.50 -21.18
N LEU A 283 3.28 -0.31 -20.59
CA LEU A 283 3.97 -0.07 -19.33
C LEU A 283 3.23 1.02 -18.55
N LEU A 284 2.73 0.67 -17.37
CA LEU A 284 2.07 1.59 -16.44
C LEU A 284 2.66 1.43 -15.05
N ILE A 285 2.94 2.54 -14.40
CA ILE A 285 3.57 2.59 -13.08
C ILE A 285 2.74 3.54 -12.23
N LEU A 286 2.20 3.04 -11.13
CA LEU A 286 1.53 3.84 -10.09
C LEU A 286 2.52 4.10 -8.95
N LEU A 287 2.82 5.36 -8.66
CA LEU A 287 3.76 5.68 -7.59
C LEU A 287 3.17 6.77 -6.69
N PRO A 288 3.00 6.49 -5.39
CA PRO A 288 2.74 7.54 -4.43
C PRO A 288 3.95 8.48 -4.38
N LEU A 289 3.73 9.77 -4.59
CA LEU A 289 4.77 10.79 -4.75
C LEU A 289 5.71 10.89 -3.55
N LYS A 290 5.24 10.50 -2.36
CA LYS A 290 6.06 10.40 -1.15
C LYS A 290 7.27 9.47 -1.30
N PHE A 291 7.20 8.42 -2.12
CA PHE A 291 8.35 7.54 -2.38
C PHE A 291 9.44 8.21 -3.22
N VAL A 292 9.10 9.27 -3.96
CA VAL A 292 10.02 10.02 -4.83
C VAL A 292 10.74 11.13 -4.06
N GLN A 293 10.29 11.50 -2.86
CA GLN A 293 10.78 12.69 -2.17
C GLN A 293 12.27 12.66 -1.80
N GLN A 294 12.85 11.48 -1.60
CA GLN A 294 14.24 11.30 -1.17
C GLN A 294 15.09 10.47 -2.15
N ARG A 295 14.53 10.11 -3.31
CA ARG A 295 15.12 9.13 -4.23
C ARG A 295 14.88 9.56 -5.66
N THR A 296 15.68 9.04 -6.59
CA THR A 296 15.34 9.14 -8.01
C THR A 296 14.06 8.34 -8.31
N LEU A 297 13.34 8.70 -9.38
CA LEU A 297 12.14 7.97 -9.79
C LEU A 297 12.42 6.47 -10.00
N VAL A 298 13.58 6.14 -10.57
CA VAL A 298 13.99 4.76 -10.86
C VAL A 298 14.24 3.97 -9.59
N GLU A 299 14.95 4.56 -8.62
CA GLU A 299 15.18 3.94 -7.31
C GLU A 299 13.86 3.71 -6.57
N ALA A 300 12.95 4.69 -6.60
CA ALA A 300 11.63 4.57 -6.00
C ALA A 300 10.82 3.45 -6.66
N ILE A 301 10.84 3.35 -8.00
CA ILE A 301 10.20 2.25 -8.73
C ILE A 301 10.80 0.91 -8.32
N LYS A 302 12.13 0.80 -8.31
CA LYS A 302 12.82 -0.44 -7.97
C LYS A 302 12.44 -0.91 -6.56
N GLU A 303 12.56 -0.04 -5.56
CA GLU A 303 12.29 -0.38 -4.17
C GLU A 303 10.81 -0.70 -3.92
N PHE A 304 9.90 0.01 -4.59
CA PHE A 304 8.47 -0.18 -4.40
C PHE A 304 7.93 -1.44 -5.08
N TYR A 305 8.44 -1.77 -6.27
CA TYR A 305 7.88 -2.81 -7.14
C TYR A 305 8.70 -4.08 -7.24
N VAL A 306 10.03 -3.97 -7.13
CA VAL A 306 10.94 -5.08 -7.33
C VAL A 306 11.40 -5.53 -5.94
N PRO A 307 11.08 -6.75 -5.50
CA PRO A 307 11.66 -7.35 -4.29
C PRO A 307 13.20 -7.27 -4.34
N GLU A 308 13.92 -7.52 -3.24
CA GLU A 308 15.39 -7.53 -3.23
C GLU A 308 15.98 -8.62 -4.15
N ASP A 309 15.93 -8.33 -5.44
CA ASP A 309 16.12 -9.28 -6.51
C ASP A 309 17.26 -8.77 -7.37
N LYS A 310 18.26 -9.63 -7.52
CA LYS A 310 19.47 -9.34 -8.29
C LYS A 310 19.24 -9.41 -9.80
N ARG A 311 18.05 -9.84 -10.27
CA ARG A 311 17.71 -9.97 -11.70
C ARG A 311 17.52 -8.64 -12.42
N LEU A 312 17.09 -7.58 -11.71
CA LEU A 312 16.86 -6.25 -12.29
C LEU A 312 17.77 -5.21 -11.65
N SER A 313 18.65 -4.61 -12.44
CA SER A 313 19.46 -3.45 -12.02
C SER A 313 18.69 -2.14 -12.19
N ILE A 314 19.18 -1.06 -11.56
CA ILE A 314 18.66 0.30 -11.78
C ILE A 314 18.76 0.67 -13.26
N SER A 315 19.88 0.33 -13.90
CA SER A 315 20.12 0.58 -15.32
C SER A 315 19.16 -0.19 -16.24
N ASP A 316 18.76 -1.41 -15.88
CA ASP A 316 17.74 -2.15 -16.63
C ASP A 316 16.39 -1.39 -16.59
N ILE A 317 16.01 -0.87 -15.42
CA ILE A 317 14.75 -0.12 -15.25
C ILE A 317 14.82 1.21 -16.01
N GLU A 318 15.91 1.98 -15.90
CA GLU A 318 16.14 3.20 -16.70
C GLU A 318 15.93 2.94 -18.18
N LYS A 319 16.59 1.89 -18.71
CA LYS A 319 16.47 1.49 -20.11
C LYS A 319 15.03 1.13 -20.50
N PHE A 320 14.22 0.57 -19.60
CA PHE A 320 12.83 0.27 -19.88
C PHE A 320 11.94 1.51 -19.88
N LEU A 321 12.24 2.51 -19.05
CA LEU A 321 11.51 3.78 -19.01
C LEU A 321 11.84 4.67 -20.22
N ASP A 322 13.07 4.61 -20.73
CA ASP A 322 13.54 5.41 -21.87
C ASP A 322 13.21 4.81 -23.25
N ASP A 323 12.59 3.63 -23.30
CA ASP A 323 12.25 2.97 -24.56
C ASP A 323 11.06 3.64 -25.26
N LYS A 324 11.35 4.30 -26.38
CA LYS A 324 10.35 5.02 -27.20
C LYS A 324 9.34 4.09 -27.88
N GLU A 325 9.67 2.83 -28.11
CA GLU A 325 8.71 1.86 -28.66
C GLU A 325 7.68 1.41 -27.60
N TYR A 326 8.00 1.60 -26.31
CA TYR A 326 7.19 1.14 -25.18
C TYR A 326 7.06 2.27 -24.12
N PRO A 327 6.36 3.37 -24.44
CA PRO A 327 6.29 4.53 -23.56
C PRO A 327 5.68 4.20 -22.20
N ALA A 328 6.38 4.59 -21.14
CA ALA A 328 5.92 4.43 -19.77
C ALA A 328 4.82 5.44 -19.41
N HIS A 329 3.70 4.96 -18.86
CA HIS A 329 2.64 5.80 -18.32
C HIS A 329 2.78 5.88 -16.80
N LEU A 330 3.07 7.08 -16.29
CA LEU A 330 3.28 7.33 -14.87
C LEU A 330 2.01 7.89 -14.23
N LEU A 331 1.44 7.16 -13.27
CA LEU A 331 0.38 7.63 -12.38
C LEU A 331 1.04 8.05 -11.06
N LEU A 332 1.02 9.35 -10.76
CA LEU A 332 1.66 9.92 -9.58
C LEU A 332 0.60 10.42 -8.59
N ASP A 333 0.47 9.76 -7.44
CA ASP A 333 -0.58 10.05 -6.44
C ASP A 333 -0.04 10.82 -5.23
N GLY A 334 -0.88 11.66 -4.60
CA GLY A 334 -0.51 12.41 -3.38
C GLY A 334 0.37 13.63 -3.62
N LEU A 335 0.04 14.48 -4.60
CA LEU A 335 0.81 15.70 -4.90
C LEU A 335 0.79 16.70 -3.74
N GLU A 336 -0.32 16.77 -3.01
CA GLU A 336 -0.49 17.59 -1.82
C GLU A 336 0.37 17.14 -0.63
N GLU A 337 0.72 15.85 -0.57
CA GLU A 337 1.60 15.26 0.45
C GLU A 337 3.08 15.47 0.13
N TYR A 338 3.39 15.79 -1.14
CA TYR A 338 4.73 16.11 -1.59
C TYR A 338 5.14 17.49 -1.07
N SER A 339 5.89 17.51 0.02
CA SER A 339 6.22 18.76 0.71
C SER A 339 7.14 19.66 -0.12
N ASP A 340 6.69 20.89 -0.36
CA ASP A 340 7.42 22.03 -0.92
C ASP A 340 8.56 22.50 0.03
N LYS A 341 9.60 21.67 0.25
CA LYS A 341 10.84 22.17 0.88
C LYS A 341 11.68 23.06 -0.05
N GLN A 342 11.18 23.40 -1.24
CA GLN A 342 11.84 24.32 -2.19
C GLN A 342 11.22 25.72 -2.28
N LYS A 343 10.23 26.07 -1.44
CA LYS A 343 9.67 27.45 -1.35
C LYS A 343 10.37 28.34 -0.31
N GLN A 344 11.67 28.17 -0.11
CA GLN A 344 12.53 29.18 0.54
C GLN A 344 13.77 29.40 -0.31
N GLY A 345 13.61 30.21 -1.35
CA GLY A 345 14.70 30.59 -2.25
C GLY A 345 14.15 31.28 -3.47
N LYS A 346 14.16 32.61 -3.44
CA LYS A 346 13.73 33.55 -4.50
C LYS A 346 12.27 33.99 -4.47
N SER A 347 11.98 34.84 -3.50
CA SER A 347 11.37 36.15 -3.78
C SER A 347 12.19 37.21 -3.04
N GLU A 348 13.37 37.53 -3.57
CA GLU A 348 14.00 38.83 -3.37
C GLU A 348 14.29 39.41 -4.75
N VAL A 349 13.80 40.65 -4.90
CA VAL A 349 13.82 41.59 -6.05
C VAL A 349 12.73 41.39 -7.09
#